data_AF-A0A1Y2T9D9-F1
#
_entry.id   AF-A0A1Y2T9D9-F1
#
_cell.length_a   1.000
_cell.length_b   1.000
_cell.length_c   1.000
_cell.angle_alpha   90.00
_cell.angle_beta   90.00
_cell.angle_gamma   90.00
#
_symmetry.space_group_name_H-M   'P 1'
#
loop_
_entity.id
_entity.type
_entity.pdbx_description
1 polymer ?
#
loop_
_entity_poly.entity_id
_entity_poly.type
_entity_poly.pdbx_seq_one_letter_code
_entity_poly.pdbx_strand_id
1 'polypeptide(L)'
;MAAARQRFEEASEELRAALAEKPGLTAMFGAGSLETLWVSNPPYYGDLSYFQELGMQILVPENPESYWEALSWEQALRYQADVLFYDSRTEVTQPPELAAQVPTWSHIPAVKAGQVYPWVAVPPYSWDGLATILEDVAAAVREADPHVIP
;
A
#
# COMPACT_ATOMS: atom_id res chain seq x y z
N MET A 1 -7.81 -27.19 -4.10
CA MET A 1 -6.97 -26.42 -5.06
C MET A 1 -7.81 -25.67 -6.07
N ALA A 2 -8.78 -26.29 -6.75
CA ALA A 2 -9.68 -25.59 -7.69
C ALA A 2 -10.48 -24.45 -7.03
N ALA A 3 -11.10 -24.69 -5.87
CA ALA A 3 -11.88 -23.66 -5.15
C ALA A 3 -11.03 -22.46 -4.69
N ALA A 4 -9.82 -22.70 -4.17
CA ALA A 4 -8.94 -21.62 -3.72
C ALA A 4 -8.46 -20.75 -4.90
N ARG A 5 -8.18 -21.37 -6.04
CA ARG A 5 -7.86 -20.64 -7.27
C ARG A 5 -9.05 -19.83 -7.77
N GLN A 6 -10.25 -20.40 -7.76
CA GLN A 6 -11.47 -19.67 -8.13
C GLN A 6 -11.70 -18.46 -7.22
N ARG A 7 -11.53 -18.61 -5.90
CA ARG A 7 -11.62 -17.50 -4.94
C ARG A 7 -10.61 -16.39 -5.26
N PHE A 8 -9.38 -16.74 -5.62
CA PHE A 8 -8.38 -15.77 -6.05
C PHE A 8 -8.81 -15.01 -7.32
N GLU A 9 -9.36 -15.71 -8.31
CA GLU A 9 -9.88 -15.10 -9.54
C GLU A 9 -11.07 -14.16 -9.23
N GLU A 10 -11.98 -14.56 -8.35
CA GLU A 10 -13.10 -13.74 -7.86
C GLU A 10 -12.62 -12.49 -7.10
N ALA A 11 -11.69 -12.65 -6.16
CA ALA A 11 -11.10 -11.54 -5.40
C ALA A 11 -10.35 -10.54 -6.30
N SER A 12 -9.73 -11.03 -7.38
CA SER A 12 -9.08 -10.16 -8.38
C SER A 12 -10.10 -9.28 -9.10
N GLU A 13 -11.25 -9.84 -9.48
CA GLU A 13 -12.34 -9.09 -10.09
C GLU A 13 -13.02 -8.14 -9.09
N GLU A 14 -13.13 -8.51 -7.82
CA GLU A 14 -13.61 -7.61 -6.76
C GLU A 14 -12.71 -6.39 -6.58
N LEU A 15 -11.38 -6.58 -6.62
CA LEU A 15 -10.44 -5.46 -6.60
C LEU A 15 -10.57 -4.58 -7.84
N ARG A 16 -10.71 -5.16 -9.04
CA ARG A 16 -10.97 -4.38 -10.27
C ARG A 16 -12.24 -3.53 -10.13
N ALA A 17 -13.31 -4.12 -9.59
CA ALA A 17 -14.58 -3.42 -9.37
C ALA A 17 -14.44 -2.28 -8.34
N ALA A 18 -13.75 -2.53 -7.22
CA ALA A 18 -13.48 -1.51 -6.20
C ALA A 18 -12.70 -0.32 -6.77
N LEU A 19 -11.66 -0.59 -7.57
CA LEU A 19 -10.87 0.45 -8.24
C LEU A 19 -11.69 1.26 -9.25
N ALA A 20 -12.60 0.61 -9.98
CA ALA A 20 -13.49 1.29 -10.91
C ALA A 20 -14.49 2.24 -10.21
N GLU A 21 -14.88 1.95 -8.97
CA GLU A 21 -15.70 2.83 -8.13
C GLU A 21 -14.93 4.05 -7.58
N LYS A 22 -13.58 4.00 -7.64
CA LYS A 22 -12.67 5.01 -7.09
C LYS A 22 -11.73 5.56 -8.17
N PRO A 23 -12.27 6.14 -9.26
CA PRO A 23 -11.43 6.64 -10.34
C PRO A 23 -10.46 7.72 -9.84
N GLY A 24 -9.18 7.57 -10.17
CA GLY A 24 -8.14 8.53 -9.76
C GLY A 24 -7.51 8.25 -8.39
N LEU A 25 -7.99 7.25 -7.63
CA LEU A 25 -7.38 6.86 -6.36
C LEU A 25 -5.91 6.47 -6.57
N THR A 26 -5.02 7.18 -5.88
CA THR A 26 -3.59 6.89 -5.86
C THR A 26 -3.18 6.18 -4.57
N ALA A 27 -2.28 5.21 -4.68
CA ALA A 27 -1.78 4.44 -3.55
C ALA A 27 -0.26 4.51 -3.44
N MET A 28 0.23 4.61 -2.21
CA MET A 28 1.63 4.45 -1.86
C MET A 28 1.79 3.22 -0.98
N PHE A 29 2.81 2.41 -1.26
CA PHE A 29 3.19 1.28 -0.41
C PHE A 29 4.54 1.59 0.24
N GLY A 30 4.70 1.24 1.50
CA GLY A 30 5.95 1.54 2.20
C GLY A 30 6.05 0.97 3.59
N ALA A 31 7.19 1.28 4.20
CA ALA A 31 7.55 0.91 5.55
C ALA A 31 8.46 2.00 6.15
N GLY A 32 8.83 1.88 7.42
CA GLY A 32 9.73 2.83 8.04
C GLY A 32 10.37 2.34 9.33
N SER A 33 11.46 3.00 9.70
CA SER A 33 12.04 3.03 11.04
C SER A 33 11.81 4.40 11.67
N LEU A 34 12.29 4.61 12.89
CA LEU A 34 12.31 5.95 13.50
C LEU A 34 13.16 6.97 12.72
N GLU A 35 14.07 6.53 11.85
CA GLU A 35 15.01 7.39 11.13
C GLU A 35 14.74 7.48 9.63
N THR A 36 14.12 6.46 9.05
CA THR A 36 14.00 6.31 7.59
C THR A 36 12.58 5.92 7.18
N LEU A 37 12.06 6.58 6.14
CA LEU A 37 10.88 6.16 5.40
C LEU A 37 11.34 5.40 4.15
N TRP A 38 10.83 4.20 3.92
CA TRP A 38 11.05 3.41 2.72
C TRP A 38 9.80 3.41 1.85
N VAL A 39 9.89 4.01 0.67
CA VAL A 39 8.82 4.00 -0.34
C VAL A 39 9.08 2.87 -1.32
N SER A 40 8.18 1.90 -1.35
CA SER A 40 8.33 0.67 -2.14
C SER A 40 8.36 0.96 -3.64
N ASN A 41 9.19 0.21 -4.37
CA ASN A 41 9.30 0.25 -5.81
C ASN A 41 8.49 -0.89 -6.45
N PRO A 42 7.31 -0.63 -7.06
CA PRO A 42 6.37 -1.67 -7.48
C PRO A 42 6.93 -2.81 -8.34
N PRO A 43 7.82 -2.59 -9.32
CA PRO A 43 8.36 -3.65 -10.18
C PRO A 43 9.13 -4.76 -9.44
N TYR A 44 9.55 -4.54 -8.19
CA TYR A 44 10.27 -5.53 -7.38
C TYR A 44 9.36 -6.37 -6.47
N TYR A 45 8.07 -6.03 -6.42
CA TYR A 45 7.07 -6.72 -5.61
C TYR A 45 6.02 -7.34 -6.52
N GLY A 46 5.88 -8.66 -6.47
CA GLY A 46 4.98 -9.39 -7.36
C GLY A 46 3.51 -9.04 -7.14
N ASP A 47 3.13 -8.79 -5.89
CA ASP A 47 1.79 -8.31 -5.51
C ASP A 47 1.54 -6.88 -6.01
N LEU A 48 2.48 -5.95 -5.82
CA LEU A 48 2.30 -4.56 -6.30
C LEU A 48 2.21 -4.49 -7.84
N SER A 49 3.06 -5.26 -8.52
CA SER A 49 2.98 -5.39 -9.98
C SER A 49 1.63 -5.96 -10.41
N TYR A 50 1.12 -6.97 -9.69
CA TYR A 50 -0.19 -7.55 -9.97
C TYR A 50 -1.34 -6.57 -9.70
N PHE A 51 -1.31 -5.80 -8.62
CA PHE A 51 -2.31 -4.77 -8.35
C PHE A 51 -2.32 -3.68 -9.45
N GLN A 52 -1.16 -3.32 -10.00
CA GLN A 52 -1.07 -2.42 -11.16
C GLN A 52 -1.72 -3.04 -12.41
N GLU A 53 -1.53 -4.33 -12.68
CA GLU A 53 -2.23 -5.05 -13.77
C GLU A 53 -3.76 -5.10 -13.56
N LEU A 54 -4.21 -5.08 -12.31
CA LEU A 54 -5.62 -4.97 -11.94
C LEU A 54 -6.18 -3.54 -12.09
N GLY A 55 -5.31 -2.53 -12.26
CA GLY A 55 -5.68 -1.14 -12.53
C GLY A 55 -5.40 -0.17 -11.37
N MET A 56 -4.73 -0.62 -10.31
CA MET A 56 -4.37 0.23 -9.18
C MET A 56 -3.29 1.23 -9.58
N GLN A 57 -3.50 2.51 -9.28
CA GLN A 57 -2.50 3.54 -9.51
C GLN A 57 -1.53 3.59 -8.33
N ILE A 58 -0.43 2.85 -8.44
CA ILE A 58 0.61 2.82 -7.41
C ILE A 58 1.71 3.81 -7.74
N LEU A 59 2.04 4.68 -6.78
CA LEU A 59 3.16 5.61 -6.87
C LEU A 59 4.47 4.85 -7.06
N VAL A 60 5.30 5.32 -8.00
CA VAL A 60 6.65 4.81 -8.23
C VAL A 60 7.65 5.88 -7.79
N PRO A 61 8.57 5.57 -6.85
CA PRO A 61 9.60 6.52 -6.43
C PRO A 61 10.54 6.89 -7.60
N GLU A 62 11.10 8.11 -7.58
CA GLU A 62 11.99 8.61 -8.64
C GLU A 62 13.39 7.99 -8.58
N ASN A 63 13.90 7.66 -7.39
CA ASN A 63 15.27 7.17 -7.20
C ASN A 63 15.35 5.90 -6.31
N PRO A 64 14.67 4.81 -6.66
CA PRO A 64 14.73 3.59 -5.87
C PRO A 64 16.08 2.86 -6.02
N GLU A 65 16.64 2.40 -4.91
CA GLU A 65 17.81 1.51 -4.87
C GLU A 65 17.32 0.05 -4.83
N SER A 66 16.75 -0.42 -5.94
CA SER A 66 16.06 -1.72 -6.09
C SER A 66 14.65 -1.74 -5.49
N TYR A 67 14.46 -2.33 -4.30
CA TYR A 67 13.13 -2.59 -3.73
C TYR A 67 12.45 -1.32 -3.22
N TRP A 68 13.18 -0.27 -2.84
CA TRP A 68 12.59 0.95 -2.31
C TRP A 68 13.50 2.17 -2.54
N GLU A 69 12.93 3.37 -2.45
CA GLU A 69 13.69 4.60 -2.18
C GLU A 69 13.67 4.87 -0.67
N ALA A 70 14.85 5.08 -0.08
CA ALA A 70 14.99 5.48 1.31
C ALA A 70 14.98 7.01 1.40
N LEU A 71 14.09 7.54 2.24
CA LEU A 71 13.92 8.98 2.48
C LEU A 71 14.15 9.28 3.97
N SER A 72 14.69 10.46 4.26
CA SER A 72 14.56 10.99 5.62
C SER A 72 13.11 11.39 5.88
N TRP A 73 12.71 11.37 7.14
CA TRP A 73 11.37 11.80 7.55
C TRP A 73 11.07 13.28 7.23
N GLU A 74 12.09 14.12 7.01
CA GLU A 74 11.93 15.50 6.54
C GLU A 74 11.42 15.55 5.08
N GLN A 75 11.68 14.50 4.31
CA GLN A 75 11.24 14.33 2.92
C GLN A 75 9.95 13.53 2.80
N ALA A 76 9.24 13.25 3.89
CA ALA A 76 8.03 12.42 3.90
C ALA A 76 6.88 12.97 3.01
N LEU A 77 6.94 14.24 2.62
CA LEU A 77 5.97 14.87 1.71
C LEU A 77 6.41 14.87 0.24
N ARG A 78 7.58 14.30 -0.09
CA ARG A 78 8.07 14.20 -1.47
C ARG A 78 7.13 13.39 -2.35
N TYR A 79 6.62 12.29 -1.79
CA TYR A 79 5.67 11.40 -2.43
C TYR A 79 4.38 11.41 -1.63
N GLN A 80 3.26 11.66 -2.29
CA GLN A 80 1.95 11.73 -1.68
C GLN A 80 0.99 10.86 -2.50
N ALA A 81 0.09 10.20 -1.80
CA ALA A 81 -0.96 9.38 -2.35
C ALA A 81 -2.20 9.51 -1.47
N ASP A 82 -3.34 9.12 -1.99
CA ASP A 82 -4.58 9.13 -1.23
C ASP A 82 -4.57 8.09 -0.11
N VAL A 83 -3.96 6.93 -0.39
CA VAL A 83 -3.91 5.80 0.53
C VAL A 83 -2.46 5.39 0.78
N LEU A 84 -2.14 5.10 2.05
CA LEU A 84 -0.88 4.48 2.44
C LEU A 84 -1.12 3.03 2.87
N PHE A 85 -0.61 2.09 2.08
CA PHE A 85 -0.50 0.69 2.46
C PHE A 85 0.84 0.46 3.17
N TYR A 86 0.79 0.20 4.47
CA TYR A 86 1.96 0.16 5.34
C TYR A 86 2.32 -1.28 5.74
N ASP A 87 3.60 -1.64 5.62
CA ASP A 87 4.10 -2.99 5.92
C ASP A 87 3.72 -3.45 7.33
N SER A 88 2.97 -4.55 7.41
CA SER A 88 2.41 -5.09 8.65
C SER A 88 3.38 -6.00 9.42
N ARG A 89 4.61 -6.15 8.95
CA ARG A 89 5.64 -6.98 9.60
C ARG A 89 6.19 -6.30 10.84
N THR A 90 6.45 -7.08 11.89
CA THR A 90 6.96 -6.57 13.17
C THR A 90 8.41 -6.06 13.13
N GLU A 91 9.12 -6.35 12.05
CA GLU A 91 10.50 -5.96 11.80
C GLU A 91 10.64 -4.47 11.43
N VAL A 92 9.54 -3.79 11.09
CA VAL A 92 9.51 -2.36 10.82
C VAL A 92 8.78 -1.62 11.94
N THR A 93 9.09 -0.34 12.14
CA THR A 93 8.41 0.48 13.14
C THR A 93 6.95 0.65 12.76
N GLN A 94 6.02 0.30 13.65
CA GLN A 94 4.60 0.31 13.33
C GLN A 94 3.97 1.71 13.47
N PRO A 95 2.86 1.99 12.77
CA PRO A 95 2.24 3.32 12.74
C PRO A 95 1.99 3.99 14.11
N PRO A 96 1.57 3.29 15.17
CA PRO A 96 1.40 3.93 16.49
C PRO A 96 2.70 4.48 17.07
N GLU A 97 3.81 3.78 16.85
CA GLU A 97 5.13 4.20 17.32
C GLU A 97 5.68 5.35 16.46
N LEU A 98 5.50 5.29 15.15
CA LEU A 98 5.82 6.41 14.24
C LEU A 98 5.02 7.66 14.61
N ALA A 99 3.73 7.53 14.88
CA ALA A 99 2.90 8.65 15.31
C ALA A 99 3.36 9.27 16.64
N ALA A 100 3.95 8.48 17.54
CA ALA A 100 4.45 8.95 18.82
C ALA A 100 5.84 9.61 18.72
N GLN A 101 6.70 9.13 17.82
CA GLN A 101 8.13 9.46 17.82
C GLN A 101 8.62 10.22 16.58
N VAL A 102 7.86 10.22 15.48
CA VAL A 102 8.24 10.86 14.22
C VAL A 102 7.27 12.00 13.91
N PRO A 103 7.65 13.27 14.18
CA PRO A 103 6.73 14.42 14.03
C PRO A 103 6.10 14.55 12.64
N THR A 104 6.85 14.26 11.58
CA THR A 104 6.40 14.41 10.19
C THR A 104 5.50 13.28 9.71
N TRP A 105 5.37 12.17 10.44
CA TRP A 105 4.44 11.08 10.11
C TRP A 105 3.01 11.61 9.93
N SER A 106 2.57 12.43 10.89
CA SER A 106 1.23 13.04 10.88
C SER A 106 1.00 14.06 9.77
N HIS A 107 2.05 14.50 9.08
CA HIS A 107 1.95 15.45 7.98
C HIS A 107 1.61 14.76 6.65
N ILE A 108 1.85 13.45 6.53
CA ILE A 108 1.51 12.69 5.32
C ILE A 108 -0.01 12.76 5.11
N PRO A 109 -0.50 13.16 3.92
CA PRO A 109 -1.93 13.35 3.68
C PRO A 109 -2.79 12.13 4.00
N ALA A 110 -2.41 10.94 3.52
CA ALA A 110 -3.10 9.69 3.82
C ALA A 110 -3.16 9.40 5.33
N VAL A 111 -2.06 9.65 6.07
CA VAL A 111 -2.01 9.49 7.53
C VAL A 111 -2.97 10.46 8.21
N LYS A 112 -2.95 11.74 7.81
CA LYS A 112 -3.82 12.78 8.34
C LYS A 112 -5.31 12.49 8.07
N ALA A 113 -5.61 11.88 6.93
CA ALA A 113 -6.94 11.44 6.55
C ALA A 113 -7.36 10.11 7.19
N GLY A 114 -6.45 9.42 7.90
CA GLY A 114 -6.72 8.11 8.48
C GLY A 114 -6.75 6.95 7.48
N GLN A 115 -6.25 7.16 6.26
CA GLN A 115 -6.23 6.17 5.16
C GLN A 115 -4.92 5.38 5.16
N VAL A 116 -4.63 4.73 6.29
CA VAL A 116 -3.46 3.86 6.47
C VAL A 116 -3.95 2.43 6.67
N TYR A 117 -3.64 1.55 5.73
CA TYR A 117 -4.09 0.16 5.73
C TYR A 117 -2.89 -0.79 5.79
N PRO A 118 -3.04 -2.00 6.35
CA PRO A 118 -1.95 -2.96 6.42
C PRO A 118 -1.58 -3.49 5.03
N TRP A 119 -0.30 -3.77 4.84
CA TRP A 119 0.24 -4.44 3.66
C TRP A 119 1.06 -5.67 4.07
N VAL A 120 0.71 -6.82 3.51
CA VAL A 120 1.45 -8.07 3.68
C VAL A 120 2.62 -8.11 2.69
N ALA A 121 3.70 -7.39 2.99
CA ALA A 121 4.86 -7.22 2.10
C ALA A 121 5.61 -8.52 1.75
N VAL A 122 5.39 -9.59 2.54
CA VAL A 122 5.89 -10.95 2.26
C VAL A 122 4.67 -11.86 2.15
N PRO A 123 4.00 -11.89 0.99
CA PRO A 123 2.75 -12.62 0.84
C PRO A 123 2.97 -14.13 0.96
N PRO A 124 2.05 -14.87 1.60
CA PRO A 124 2.05 -16.32 1.54
C PRO A 124 1.79 -16.77 0.09
N TYR A 125 2.69 -17.54 -0.49
CA TYR A 125 2.58 -18.05 -1.86
C TYR A 125 1.59 -19.22 -1.97
N SER A 126 0.32 -18.94 -1.68
CA SER A 126 -0.80 -19.86 -1.84
C SER A 126 -2.03 -19.10 -2.36
N TRP A 127 -2.88 -19.78 -3.13
CA TRP A 127 -4.10 -19.18 -3.67
C TRP A 127 -4.99 -18.56 -2.59
N ASP A 128 -5.13 -19.25 -1.46
CA ASP A 128 -6.01 -18.80 -0.36
C ASP A 128 -5.47 -17.55 0.34
N GLY A 129 -4.15 -17.50 0.56
CA GLY A 129 -3.49 -16.34 1.15
C GLY A 129 -3.51 -15.13 0.22
N LEU A 130 -3.26 -15.34 -1.09
CA LEU A 130 -3.33 -14.27 -2.08
C LEU A 130 -4.76 -13.76 -2.29
N ALA A 131 -5.77 -14.65 -2.26
CA ALA A 131 -7.17 -14.24 -2.30
C ALA A 131 -7.53 -13.33 -1.11
N THR A 132 -7.10 -13.71 0.09
CA THR A 132 -7.32 -12.89 1.30
C THR A 132 -6.68 -11.51 1.18
N ILE A 133 -5.45 -11.42 0.66
CA ILE A 133 -4.78 -10.13 0.42
C ILE A 133 -5.58 -9.26 -0.57
N LEU A 134 -6.07 -9.85 -1.67
CA LEU A 134 -6.86 -9.11 -2.66
C LEU A 134 -8.18 -8.59 -2.08
N GLU A 135 -8.86 -9.40 -1.27
CA GLU A 135 -10.09 -9.02 -0.57
C GLU A 135 -9.84 -7.85 0.42
N ASP A 136 -8.76 -7.93 1.21
CA ASP A 136 -8.37 -6.87 2.15
C ASP A 136 -8.04 -5.56 1.42
N VAL A 137 -7.30 -5.62 0.30
CA VAL A 137 -7.00 -4.44 -0.52
C VAL A 137 -8.27 -3.89 -1.17
N ALA A 138 -9.16 -4.73 -1.67
CA ALA A 138 -10.43 -4.29 -2.25
C ALA A 138 -11.32 -3.58 -1.21
N ALA A 139 -11.37 -4.09 0.02
CA ALA A 139 -12.08 -3.44 1.13
C ALA A 139 -11.48 -2.07 1.45
N ALA A 140 -10.15 -1.98 1.59
CA ALA A 140 -9.46 -0.71 1.82
C ALA A 140 -9.72 0.32 0.71
N VAL A 141 -9.67 -0.10 -0.56
CA VAL A 141 -9.99 0.76 -1.71
C VAL A 141 -11.42 1.29 -1.63
N ARG A 142 -12.41 0.45 -1.28
CA ARG A 142 -13.82 0.88 -1.16
C ARG A 142 -14.01 1.93 -0.07
N GLU A 143 -13.28 1.83 1.03
CA GLU A 143 -13.34 2.78 2.15
C GLU A 143 -12.63 4.10 1.85
N ALA A 144 -11.56 4.07 1.06
CA ALA A 144 -10.73 5.25 0.81
C ALA A 144 -11.44 6.37 0.03
N ASP A 145 -11.19 7.62 0.43
CA ASP A 145 -11.46 8.83 -0.33
C ASP A 145 -10.35 9.07 -1.36
N PRO A 146 -10.68 9.16 -2.68
CA PRO A 146 -9.71 9.42 -3.74
C PRO A 146 -9.34 10.90 -3.92
N HIS A 147 -9.67 11.77 -2.97
CA HIS A 147 -9.38 13.21 -3.03
C HIS A 147 -8.62 13.72 -1.81
N VAL A 148 -7.76 12.88 -1.24
CA VAL A 148 -6.94 13.25 -0.08
C VAL A 148 -5.78 14.16 -0.50
N ILE A 149 -5.23 13.93 -1.69
CA ILE A 149 -4.25 14.81 -2.31
C ILE A 149 -4.92 15.83 -3.25
N PRO A 150 -4.43 17.08 -3.33
CA PRO A 150 -5.01 18.15 -4.14
C PRO A 150 -4.76 18.01 -5.65
#